data_AF-A0A957MG29-F1
#
_entry.id   AF-A0A957MG29-F1
#
_cell.length_a   1.000
_cell.length_b   1.000
_cell.length_c   1.000
_cell.angle_alpha   90.00
_cell.angle_beta   90.00
_cell.angle_gamma   90.00
#
_symmetry.space_group_name_H-M   'P 1'
#
loop_
_entity.id
_entity.type
_entity.pdbx_description
1 polymer ?
#
loop_
_entity_poly.entity_id
_entity_poly.type
_entity_poly.pdbx_seq_one_letter_code
_entity_poly.pdbx_strand_id
1 'polypeptide(L)'
;MIWPTNGSKLAAATMFTLFFGGNDFAPRFLVDGEPIQEYLQRHYLGAIEQVVRRLRRFTHVLGYDTMNEPLPGYIGHADLGKRV
;
A
#
# COMPACT_ATOMS: atom_id res chain seq x y z
N MET A 1 13.35 -7.92 17.48
CA MET A 1 12.54 -7.62 16.28
C MET A 1 12.34 -8.93 15.54
N ILE A 2 11.10 -9.29 15.22
CA ILE A 2 10.76 -10.48 14.41
C ILE A 2 10.04 -9.96 13.17
N TRP A 3 10.73 -9.94 12.04
CA TRP A 3 10.31 -9.28 10.80
C TRP A 3 8.85 -9.53 10.39
N PRO A 4 8.37 -10.78 10.21
CA PRO A 4 7.02 -11.02 9.70
C PRO A 4 5.92 -10.50 10.64
N THR A 5 6.18 -10.44 11.94
CA THR A 5 5.20 -9.97 12.93
C THR A 5 5.00 -8.46 12.93
N ASN A 6 5.84 -7.71 12.21
CA ASN A 6 5.72 -6.25 12.13
C ASN A 6 4.56 -5.82 11.25
N GLY A 7 4.19 -6.62 10.24
CA GLY A 7 3.11 -6.32 9.32
C GLY A 7 1.75 -6.13 10.00
N SER A 8 1.51 -6.82 11.11
CA SER A 8 0.29 -6.72 11.92
C SER A 8 0.35 -5.66 13.03
N LYS A 9 1.47 -4.94 13.17
CA LYS A 9 1.57 -3.85 14.15
C LYS A 9 0.85 -2.62 13.63
N LEU A 10 0.36 -1.82 14.58
CA LEU A 10 -0.56 -0.71 14.35
C LEU A 10 -0.21 0.13 13.10
N ALA A 11 1.00 0.67 13.03
CA ALA A 11 1.38 1.56 11.94
C ALA A 11 1.40 0.85 10.57
N ALA A 12 2.04 -0.32 10.46
CA ALA A 12 2.15 -1.04 9.19
C ALA A 12 0.79 -1.53 8.69
N ALA A 13 0.00 -2.15 9.58
CA ALA A 13 -1.33 -2.63 9.24
C ALA A 13 -2.28 -1.50 8.85
N THR A 14 -2.21 -0.35 9.55
CA THR A 14 -2.97 0.86 9.18
C THR A 14 -2.60 1.34 7.79
N MET A 15 -1.30 1.46 7.47
CA MET A 15 -0.88 1.96 6.15
C MET A 15 -1.32 1.04 5.01
N PHE A 16 -1.23 -0.28 5.16
CA PHE A 16 -1.76 -1.22 4.16
C PHE A 16 -3.28 -1.12 4.02
N THR A 17 -4.02 -0.95 5.12
CA THR A 17 -5.47 -0.76 5.08
C THR A 17 -5.85 0.51 4.32
N LEU A 18 -5.14 1.61 4.57
CA LEU A 18 -5.40 2.89 3.89
C LEU A 18 -5.01 2.83 2.40
N PHE A 19 -3.91 2.14 2.08
CA PHE A 19 -3.44 1.98 0.70
C PHE A 19 -4.42 1.15 -0.16
N PHE A 20 -4.97 0.06 0.38
CA PHE A 20 -5.83 -0.87 -0.37
C PHE A 20 -7.33 -0.62 -0.21
N GLY A 21 -7.79 -0.03 0.88
CA GLY A 21 -9.22 0.16 1.18
C GLY A 21 -9.53 1.46 1.91
N GLY A 22 -8.68 2.48 1.78
CA GLY A 22 -8.86 3.77 2.46
C GLY A 22 -10.22 4.42 2.19
N ASN A 23 -10.81 4.22 1.02
CA ASN A 23 -12.13 4.78 0.70
C ASN A 23 -13.27 4.10 1.47
N ASP A 24 -13.14 2.82 1.81
CA ASP A 24 -14.15 2.10 2.57
C ASP A 24 -13.97 2.33 4.08
N PHE A 25 -12.73 2.25 4.56
CA PHE A 25 -12.42 2.28 5.99
C PHE A 25 -12.16 3.68 6.55
N ALA A 26 -11.81 4.64 5.69
CA ALA A 26 -11.50 6.03 6.08
C ALA A 26 -12.00 7.07 5.06
N PRO A 27 -13.29 7.04 4.63
CA PRO A 27 -13.81 7.87 3.53
C PRO A 27 -13.70 9.38 3.75
N ARG A 28 -13.56 9.83 5.00
CA ARG A 28 -13.42 11.25 5.36
C ARG A 28 -11.97 11.69 5.50
N PHE A 29 -11.01 10.77 5.37
CA PHE A 29 -9.61 11.11 5.52
C PHE A 29 -9.05 11.58 4.17
N LEU A 30 -8.82 12.88 4.09
CA LEU A 30 -8.29 13.55 2.92
C LEU A 30 -6.86 14.03 3.19
N VAL A 31 -5.99 13.87 2.20
CA VAL A 31 -4.65 14.48 2.16
C VAL A 31 -4.62 15.41 0.97
N ASP A 32 -4.33 16.69 1.19
CA ASP A 32 -4.37 17.74 0.15
C ASP A 32 -5.72 17.79 -0.60
N GLY A 33 -6.82 17.47 0.09
CA GLY A 33 -8.17 17.44 -0.49
C GLY A 33 -8.50 16.18 -1.30
N GLU A 34 -7.57 15.24 -1.44
CA GLU A 34 -7.72 13.96 -2.13
C GLU A 34 -7.98 12.83 -1.11
N PRO A 35 -8.86 11.86 -1.39
CA PRO A 35 -9.02 10.73 -0.48
C PRO A 35 -7.71 9.95 -0.33
N ILE A 36 -7.46 9.45 0.89
CA ILE A 36 -6.16 8.88 1.27
C ILE A 36 -5.71 7.72 0.36
N GLN A 37 -6.64 6.89 -0.12
CA GLN A 37 -6.34 5.76 -0.99
C GLN A 37 -5.76 6.24 -2.32
N GLU A 38 -6.44 7.18 -2.97
CA GLU A 38 -6.04 7.81 -4.22
C GLU A 38 -4.72 8.53 -4.06
N TYR A 39 -4.56 9.30 -2.98
CA TYR A 39 -3.32 10.00 -2.69
C TYR A 39 -2.13 9.02 -2.65
N LEU A 40 -2.26 7.94 -1.87
CA LEU A 40 -1.19 6.96 -1.73
C LEU A 40 -0.91 6.20 -3.04
N GLN A 41 -1.96 5.72 -3.72
CA GLN A 41 -1.83 4.96 -4.96
C GLN A 41 -1.27 5.82 -6.10
N ARG A 42 -1.71 7.08 -6.23
CA ARG A 42 -1.21 8.03 -7.23
C ARG A 42 0.27 8.29 -7.08
N HIS A 43 0.74 8.54 -5.85
CA HIS A 43 2.17 8.77 -5.60
C HIS A 43 3.00 7.50 -5.79
N TYR A 44 2.50 6.35 -5.35
CA TYR A 44 3.16 5.06 -5.56
C TYR A 44 3.31 4.72 -7.05
N LEU A 45 2.22 4.80 -7.82
CA LEU A 45 2.24 4.57 -9.27
C LEU A 45 3.10 5.61 -9.99
N GLY A 46 3.05 6.88 -9.57
CA GLY A 46 3.92 7.93 -10.11
C GLY A 46 5.41 7.65 -9.89
N ALA A 47 5.78 7.10 -8.74
CA ALA A 47 7.16 6.68 -8.47
C ALA A 47 7.59 5.51 -9.36
N ILE A 48 6.75 4.49 -9.51
CA ILE A 48 7.00 3.36 -10.42
C ILE A 48 7.11 3.84 -11.87
N GLU A 49 6.29 4.80 -12.29
CA GLU A 49 6.32 5.38 -13.63
C GLU A 49 7.69 6.01 -13.93
N GLN A 50 8.32 6.69 -12.97
CA GLN A 50 9.67 7.23 -13.15
C GLN A 50 10.71 6.12 -13.42
N VAL A 51 10.60 5.00 -12.70
CA VAL A 51 11.46 3.82 -12.91
C VAL A 51 11.26 3.26 -14.33
N VAL A 52 10.00 3.05 -14.73
CA VAL A 52 9.65 2.52 -16.05
C VAL A 52 10.14 3.45 -17.16
N ARG A 53 9.90 4.77 -17.06
CA ARG A 53 10.37 5.77 -18.03
C ARG A 53 11.88 5.71 -18.22
N ARG A 54 12.63 5.49 -17.13
CA ARG A 54 14.09 5.40 -17.17
C ARG A 54 14.61 4.08 -17.71
N LEU A 55 13.90 2.98 -17.52
CA LEU A 55 14.40 1.63 -17.82
C LEU A 55 13.85 1.02 -19.10
N ARG A 56 12.69 1.47 -19.61
CA ARG A 56 12.00 0.91 -20.78
C ARG A 56 12.81 0.79 -22.08
N ARG A 57 13.95 1.49 -22.19
CA ARG A 57 14.84 1.41 -23.36
C ARG A 57 15.77 0.18 -23.34
N PHE A 58 15.93 -0.46 -22.19
CA PHE A 58 16.83 -1.60 -22.04
C PHE A 58 16.09 -2.89 -22.31
N THR A 59 16.50 -3.62 -23.35
CA THR A 59 15.88 -4.88 -23.77
C THR A 59 16.10 -6.05 -22.79
N HIS A 60 17.06 -5.93 -21.88
CA HIS A 60 17.36 -6.95 -20.87
C HIS A 60 16.54 -6.78 -19.57
N VAL A 61 15.71 -5.74 -19.47
CA VAL A 61 14.77 -5.56 -18.35
C VAL A 61 13.51 -6.37 -18.66
N LEU A 62 13.28 -7.43 -17.88
CA LEU A 62 12.17 -8.37 -18.12
C LEU A 62 10.83 -7.87 -17.58
N GLY A 63 10.84 -7.03 -16.54
CA GLY A 63 9.64 -6.55 -15.89
C GLY A 63 9.93 -5.72 -14.65
N TYR A 64 8.86 -5.35 -13.96
CA TYR A 64 8.88 -4.51 -12.77
C TYR A 64 8.01 -5.17 -11.69
N ASP A 65 8.64 -5.80 -10.71
CA ASP A 65 7.95 -6.24 -9.50
C ASP A 65 7.84 -5.04 -8.56
N THR A 66 6.64 -4.48 -8.48
CA THR A 66 6.47 -3.14 -7.91
C THR A 66 6.29 -3.18 -6.39
N MET A 67 5.61 -4.21 -5.86
CA MET A 67 5.33 -4.36 -4.43
C MET A 67 5.63 -5.78 -3.98
N ASN A 68 6.70 -5.93 -3.22
CA ASN A 68 7.01 -7.17 -2.54
C ASN A 68 6.00 -7.42 -1.40
N GLU A 69 5.45 -8.64 -1.35
CA GLU A 69 4.63 -9.15 -0.24
C GLU A 69 3.56 -8.16 0.27
N PRO A 70 2.59 -7.77 -0.58
CA PRO A 70 1.48 -6.93 -0.13
C PRO A 70 0.73 -7.62 1.01
N LEU A 71 0.54 -6.89 2.11
CA LEU A 71 -0.22 -7.36 3.27
C LEU A 71 -1.63 -6.75 3.25
N PRO A 72 -2.63 -7.47 3.77
CA PRO A 72 -4.02 -6.99 3.75
C PRO A 72 -4.30 -5.86 4.75
N GLY A 73 -3.35 -5.55 5.65
CA GLY A 73 -3.62 -4.67 6.79
C GLY A 73 -4.71 -5.28 7.67
N TYR A 74 -5.79 -4.54 7.90
CA TYR A 74 -6.97 -4.98 8.66
C TYR A 74 -8.11 -5.49 7.77
N ILE A 75 -7.94 -5.49 6.45
CA ILE A 75 -8.98 -5.93 5.52
C ILE A 75 -9.21 -7.43 5.72
N GLY A 76 -10.47 -7.83 5.87
CA GLY A 76 -10.85 -9.22 6.15
C GLY A 76 -10.89 -9.60 7.64
N HIS A 77 -10.50 -8.69 8.55
CA HIS A 77 -10.69 -8.89 9.99
C HIS A 77 -12.10 -8.46 10.42
N ALA A 78 -12.96 -9.42 10.75
CA ALA A 78 -14.33 -9.14 11.20
C ALA A 78 -14.39 -8.45 12.57
N ASP A 79 -13.37 -8.64 13.42
CA ASP A 79 -13.29 -8.08 14.76
C ASP A 79 -11.81 -7.87 15.13
N LEU A 80 -11.41 -6.61 15.37
CA LEU A 80 -10.05 -6.23 15.74
C LEU A 80 -9.74 -6.43 17.23
N GLY A 81 -10.76 -6.68 18.06
CA GLY A 81 -10.61 -7.00 19.48
C GLY A 81 -10.26 -8.47 19.73
N LYS A 82 -10.45 -9.34 18.74
CA LYS A 82 -10.07 -10.75 18.82
C LYS A 82 -8.61 -10.91 18.42
N ARG A 83 -7.80 -11.51 19.30
CA ARG A 83 -6.46 -11.97 18.94
C ARG A 83 -6.58 -13.08 17.90
N VAL A 84 -5.95 -12.88 16.75
CA VAL A 84 -5.71 -13.92 15.74
C VAL A 84 -4.42 -14.64 16.10
#